data_AF-F0IDN4-F1
#
_entry.id   AF-F0IDN4-F1
#
_cell.length_a   1.000
_cell.length_b   1.000
_cell.length_c   1.000
_cell.angle_alpha   90.00
_cell.angle_beta   90.00
_cell.angle_gamma   90.00
#
_symmetry.space_group_name_H-M   'P 1'
#
loop_
_entity.id
_entity.type
_entity.pdbx_description
1 polymer ?
#
loop_
_entity_poly.entity_id
_entity_poly.type
_entity_poly.pdbx_seq_one_letter_code
_entity_poly.pdbx_strand_id
1 'polypeptide(L)'
;MKVYSLITFFLLFGMALAQEEVIKDTLTGVPLERMSPTDFHSRNADVERALARMWELEPQDQRGTFHFVDYLPMYVMPFRYNTRPIEQPISLNPDRPIPESRNYQNVEAKFQVSLKAKILQDAFGKGDVWVAFTEQAYWQMYNGKLSRPFRELNYEPELIFTYPMNLSAGNFKVKMAGLSINHQSNGKEAALSRSWNRFILMGVFQWNSALMNVRLWKRFTERAKEDDNPEIENYIGRMELGIIYPFRKNVFSLRLRNNLNFKNNRGYLELGWIYPLSHDLRILLQASHGYGDSLIDYNYKQTLFGIGFTFLSL
;
A
#
# COMPACT_ATOMS: atom_id res chain seq x y z
N MET A 1 58.77 22.09 10.27
CA MET A 1 58.94 23.03 11.39
C MET A 1 57.55 23.32 11.97
N LYS A 2 57.29 22.79 13.19
CA LYS A 2 56.20 23.06 14.16
C LYS A 2 54.72 22.97 13.70
N VAL A 3 53.71 22.46 14.44
CA VAL A 3 53.52 21.54 15.59
C VAL A 3 52.00 21.61 15.92
N TYR A 4 51.33 20.45 15.94
CA TYR A 4 50.17 19.93 16.72
C TYR A 4 48.95 20.79 17.14
N SER A 5 47.74 20.19 16.96
CA SER A 5 46.77 19.83 18.03
C SER A 5 45.68 18.91 17.43
N LEU A 6 45.73 17.58 17.53
CA LEU A 6 45.17 16.69 18.58
C LEU A 6 43.90 17.21 19.28
N ILE A 7 42.80 16.44 19.19
CA ILE A 7 42.00 15.90 20.30
C ILE A 7 41.42 14.55 19.84
N THR A 8 41.69 13.52 20.66
CA THR A 8 41.22 12.14 20.57
C THR A 8 40.48 11.84 21.88
N PHE A 9 39.39 11.08 21.86
CA PHE A 9 38.83 10.37 23.02
C PHE A 9 38.29 9.02 22.52
N PHE A 10 39.09 7.95 22.55
CA PHE A 10 39.17 6.91 23.59
C PHE A 10 37.86 6.20 23.95
N LEU A 11 37.76 4.93 23.51
CA LEU A 11 37.17 3.84 24.28
C LEU A 11 38.02 2.59 23.98
N LEU A 12 38.70 2.12 25.02
CA LEU A 12 39.63 0.98 25.05
C LEU A 12 39.19 0.14 26.26
N PHE A 13 39.13 -1.18 26.08
CA PHE A 13 39.21 -2.30 27.05
C PHE A 13 38.33 -3.45 26.51
N GLY A 14 38.79 -4.68 26.31
CA GLY A 14 40.09 -5.30 26.47
C GLY A 14 40.03 -6.69 25.83
N MET A 15 41.15 -7.15 25.26
CA MET A 15 41.33 -8.54 24.87
C MET A 15 41.58 -9.38 26.12
N ALA A 16 40.78 -10.43 26.31
CA ALA A 16 41.12 -11.57 27.13
C ALA A 16 41.10 -12.81 26.22
N LEU A 17 42.23 -13.52 26.17
CA LEU A 17 42.40 -14.81 25.54
C LEU A 17 41.58 -15.86 26.28
N ALA A 18 40.68 -16.55 25.58
CA ALA A 18 40.09 -17.80 26.04
C ALA A 18 39.70 -18.67 24.83
N GLN A 19 40.52 -19.70 24.60
CA GLN A 19 40.20 -21.06 24.15
C GLN A 19 39.26 -21.25 22.93
N GLU A 20 39.81 -21.77 21.83
CA GLU A 20 39.03 -22.38 20.73
C GLU A 20 38.22 -23.56 21.27
N GLU A 21 36.91 -23.38 21.43
CA GLU A 21 35.96 -24.50 21.46
C GLU A 21 35.49 -24.78 20.03
N VAL A 22 35.84 -25.97 19.55
CA VAL A 22 35.26 -26.60 18.36
C VAL A 22 33.76 -26.77 18.59
N ILE A 23 32.95 -25.86 18.04
CA ILE A 23 31.49 -26.02 17.99
C ILE A 23 31.20 -27.17 17.04
N LYS A 24 30.84 -28.33 17.61
CA LYS A 24 30.28 -29.46 16.87
C LYS A 24 28.96 -29.02 16.22
N ASP A 25 28.93 -29.13 14.90
CA ASP A 25 27.75 -28.95 14.07
C ASP A 25 26.63 -29.89 14.55
N THR A 26 25.63 -29.31 15.22
CA THR A 26 24.46 -30.04 15.72
C THR A 26 23.20 -29.40 15.12
N LEU A 27 23.11 -29.40 13.78
CA LEU A 27 21.85 -29.24 13.08
C LEU A 27 21.01 -30.51 13.22
N THR A 28 20.58 -30.82 14.44
CA THR A 28 19.41 -31.66 14.67
C THR A 28 18.18 -30.77 14.57
N GLY A 29 17.33 -31.07 13.59
CA GLY A 29 16.22 -30.22 13.15
C GLY A 29 15.38 -29.64 14.28
N VAL A 30 15.19 -28.32 14.25
CA VAL A 30 14.17 -27.63 15.02
C VAL A 30 12.81 -28.21 14.61
N PRO A 31 12.02 -28.80 15.53
CA PRO A 31 10.69 -29.27 15.19
C PRO A 31 9.87 -28.08 14.67
N LEU A 32 9.18 -28.26 13.55
CA LEU A 32 8.09 -27.37 13.16
C LEU A 32 7.04 -27.44 14.29
N GLU A 33 7.11 -26.51 15.24
CA GLU A 33 6.10 -26.32 16.28
C GLU A 33 4.73 -26.20 15.60
N ARG A 34 3.92 -27.26 15.68
CA ARG A 34 2.52 -27.22 15.28
C ARG A 34 1.83 -26.21 16.20
N MET A 35 1.27 -25.15 15.62
CA MET A 35 0.43 -24.21 16.36
C MET A 35 -0.65 -24.98 17.12
N SER A 36 -0.81 -24.67 18.41
CA SER A 36 -1.92 -25.23 19.18
C SER A 36 -3.25 -24.68 18.65
N PRO A 37 -4.36 -25.45 18.72
CA PRO A 37 -5.69 -24.97 18.34
C PRO A 37 -6.09 -23.67 19.05
N THR A 38 -5.64 -23.48 20.29
CA THR A 38 -5.83 -22.27 21.10
C THR A 38 -5.13 -21.04 20.52
N ASP A 39 -3.88 -21.17 20.07
CA ASP A 39 -3.14 -20.04 19.44
C ASP A 39 -3.75 -19.64 18.09
N PHE A 40 -4.30 -20.62 17.37
CA PHE A 40 -5.01 -20.39 16.11
C PHE A 40 -6.34 -19.65 16.33
N HIS A 41 -7.13 -20.06 17.34
CA HIS A 41 -8.38 -19.38 17.68
C HIS A 41 -8.16 -17.94 18.18
N SER A 42 -7.15 -17.72 19.03
CA SER A 42 -6.80 -16.37 19.52
C SER A 42 -6.46 -15.43 18.36
N ARG A 43 -5.62 -15.86 17.41
CA ARG A 43 -5.23 -15.04 16.26
C ARG A 43 -6.38 -14.71 15.32
N ASN A 44 -7.27 -15.66 15.06
CA ASN A 44 -8.43 -15.40 14.21
C ASN A 44 -9.33 -14.32 14.84
N ALA A 45 -9.45 -14.32 16.17
CA ALA A 45 -10.19 -13.29 16.90
C ALA A 45 -9.51 -11.92 16.84
N ASP A 46 -8.16 -11.86 16.93
CA ASP A 46 -7.40 -10.60 16.83
C ASP A 46 -7.56 -9.95 15.45
N VAL A 47 -7.46 -10.76 14.39
CA VAL A 47 -7.62 -10.32 13.01
C VAL A 47 -9.05 -9.87 12.70
N GLU A 48 -10.03 -10.61 13.20
CA GLU A 48 -11.45 -10.28 13.09
C GLU A 48 -11.77 -8.95 13.79
N ARG A 49 -11.19 -8.72 14.97
CA ARG A 49 -11.31 -7.44 15.68
C ARG A 49 -10.58 -6.30 14.97
N ALA A 50 -9.42 -6.53 14.36
CA ALA A 50 -8.73 -5.50 13.59
C ALA A 50 -9.61 -4.99 12.43
N LEU A 51 -10.26 -5.89 11.68
CA LEU A 51 -11.21 -5.51 10.63
C LEU A 51 -12.43 -4.75 11.16
N ALA A 52 -13.06 -5.30 12.21
CA ALA A 52 -14.25 -4.70 12.80
C ALA A 52 -13.95 -3.27 13.26
N ARG A 53 -12.79 -3.03 13.87
CA ARG A 53 -12.30 -1.70 14.27
C ARG A 53 -11.98 -0.78 13.11
N MET A 54 -11.38 -1.29 12.03
CA MET A 54 -11.03 -0.48 10.86
C MET A 54 -12.26 0.08 10.15
N TRP A 55 -13.36 -0.66 10.12
CA TRP A 55 -14.60 -0.28 9.43
C TRP A 55 -15.78 -0.01 10.37
N GLU A 56 -15.53 -0.01 11.69
CA GLU A 56 -16.54 0.16 12.74
C GLU A 56 -17.76 -0.76 12.55
N LEU A 57 -17.52 -2.02 12.20
CA LEU A 57 -18.60 -2.95 11.79
C LEU A 57 -19.51 -3.41 12.93
N GLU A 58 -19.09 -3.19 14.18
CA GLU A 58 -19.82 -3.58 15.39
C GLU A 58 -20.16 -2.35 16.25
N PRO A 59 -21.28 -2.33 16.99
CA PRO A 59 -21.70 -1.17 17.80
C PRO A 59 -20.63 -0.68 18.79
N GLN A 60 -19.81 -1.58 19.31
CA GLN A 60 -18.72 -1.29 20.25
C GLN A 60 -17.50 -0.62 19.60
N ASP A 61 -17.35 -0.73 18.28
CA ASP A 61 -16.26 -0.12 17.53
C ASP A 61 -16.65 1.25 16.95
N GLN A 62 -17.93 1.64 17.08
CA GLN A 62 -18.48 2.90 16.59
C GLN A 62 -17.88 4.07 17.36
N ARG A 63 -17.24 5.00 16.65
CA ARG A 63 -16.58 6.18 17.22
C ARG A 63 -17.38 7.47 17.03
N GLY A 64 -18.57 7.37 16.43
CA GLY A 64 -19.37 8.51 16.02
C GLY A 64 -18.94 9.10 14.67
N THR A 65 -19.37 10.34 14.40
CA THR A 65 -19.11 11.03 13.14
C THR A 65 -18.05 12.12 13.27
N PHE A 66 -17.44 12.50 12.15
CA PHE A 66 -16.48 13.61 12.04
C PHE A 66 -15.14 13.40 12.77
N HIS A 67 -14.75 12.16 12.99
CA HIS A 67 -13.42 11.79 13.47
C HIS A 67 -12.58 11.20 12.33
N PHE A 68 -11.34 11.68 12.19
CA PHE A 68 -10.38 11.07 11.28
C PHE A 68 -9.85 9.77 11.85
N VAL A 69 -9.87 8.73 11.03
CA VAL A 69 -9.26 7.43 11.29
C VAL A 69 -8.50 6.95 10.06
N ASP A 70 -7.61 5.99 10.24
CA ASP A 70 -6.84 5.41 9.15
C ASP A 70 -7.75 4.71 8.14
N TYR A 71 -7.41 4.81 6.84
CA TYR A 71 -8.15 4.13 5.78
C TYR A 71 -7.32 3.04 5.10
N LEU A 72 -6.29 3.40 4.35
CA LEU A 72 -5.29 2.47 3.78
C LEU A 72 -3.99 2.53 4.59
N PRO A 73 -3.07 1.54 4.43
CA PRO A 73 -1.81 1.56 5.15
C PRO A 73 -1.03 2.86 4.93
N MET A 74 -0.62 3.51 6.02
CA MET A 74 0.25 4.68 5.97
C MET A 74 1.70 4.27 6.19
N TYR A 75 2.60 4.78 5.35
CA TYR A 75 4.01 4.42 5.41
C TYR A 75 4.90 5.50 4.82
N VAL A 76 6.16 5.48 5.26
CA VAL A 76 7.26 6.23 4.66
C VAL A 76 8.31 5.23 4.21
N MET A 77 8.71 5.32 2.95
CA MET A 77 9.67 4.46 2.30
C MET A 77 10.81 5.33 1.78
N PRO A 78 11.86 5.57 2.60
CA PRO A 78 12.99 6.39 2.19
C PRO A 78 13.78 5.76 1.04
N PHE A 79 13.78 4.43 0.92
CA PHE A 79 14.51 3.71 -0.13
C PHE A 79 13.55 2.94 -1.01
N ARG A 80 13.26 3.49 -2.19
CA ARG A 80 12.51 2.84 -3.24
C ARG A 80 13.34 2.80 -4.51
N TYR A 81 13.73 1.60 -4.95
CA TYR A 81 14.47 1.37 -6.17
C TYR A 81 13.52 0.94 -7.30
N ASN A 82 13.52 1.72 -8.38
CA ASN A 82 12.83 1.43 -9.64
C ASN A 82 13.85 0.97 -10.67
N THR A 83 13.66 -0.22 -11.25
CA THR A 83 14.58 -0.74 -12.28
C THR A 83 14.62 0.14 -13.53
N ARG A 84 13.54 0.87 -13.81
CA ARG A 84 13.41 1.70 -15.01
C ARG A 84 12.47 2.89 -14.76
N PRO A 85 12.95 4.02 -14.24
CA PRO A 85 12.16 5.24 -14.14
C PRO A 85 11.68 5.70 -15.52
N ILE A 86 10.44 6.19 -15.62
CA ILE A 86 9.96 6.79 -16.86
C ILE A 86 10.48 8.23 -16.95
N GLU A 87 11.29 8.51 -17.96
CA GLU A 87 11.87 9.85 -18.15
C GLU A 87 10.90 10.80 -18.88
N GLN A 88 10.07 10.25 -19.76
CA GLN A 88 9.13 10.99 -20.60
C GLN A 88 7.75 10.28 -20.65
N PRO A 89 6.83 10.59 -19.73
CA PRO A 89 5.56 9.88 -19.62
C PRO A 89 4.51 10.38 -20.62
N ILE A 90 4.39 9.69 -21.75
CA ILE A 90 3.44 10.05 -22.82
C ILE A 90 2.04 9.50 -22.50
N SER A 91 1.02 10.35 -22.61
CA SER A 91 -0.39 9.94 -22.52
C SER A 91 -0.84 9.25 -23.81
N LEU A 92 -1.81 8.35 -23.72
CA LEU A 92 -2.49 7.79 -24.89
C LEU A 92 -3.54 8.73 -25.51
N ASN A 93 -3.77 9.91 -24.92
CA ASN A 93 -4.58 10.96 -25.56
C ASN A 93 -3.72 11.73 -26.57
N PRO A 94 -4.04 11.71 -27.87
CA PRO A 94 -3.29 12.43 -28.90
C PRO A 94 -3.36 13.96 -28.78
N ASP A 95 -4.35 14.49 -28.06
CA ASP A 95 -4.50 15.93 -27.82
C ASP A 95 -3.56 16.44 -26.70
N ARG A 96 -2.84 15.54 -26.01
CA ARG A 96 -1.91 15.91 -24.94
C ARG A 96 -0.52 16.19 -25.51
N PRO A 97 0.14 17.30 -25.12
CA PRO A 97 1.51 17.54 -25.54
C PRO A 97 2.46 16.46 -25.02
N ILE A 98 3.58 16.28 -25.73
CA ILE A 98 4.65 15.41 -25.27
C ILE A 98 5.42 16.16 -24.16
N PRO A 99 5.56 15.58 -22.95
CA PRO A 99 6.31 16.23 -21.89
C PRO A 99 7.81 16.27 -22.20
N GLU A 100 8.54 17.20 -21.59
CA GLU A 100 10.00 17.19 -21.62
C GLU A 100 10.55 15.94 -20.92
N SER A 101 11.63 15.37 -21.47
CA SER A 101 12.33 14.27 -20.82
C SER A 101 13.08 14.75 -19.58
N ARG A 102 12.99 13.97 -18.50
CA ARG A 102 13.69 14.26 -17.23
C ARG A 102 14.49 13.04 -16.78
N ASN A 103 15.76 13.27 -16.44
CA ASN A 103 16.68 12.23 -15.97
C ASN A 103 16.41 11.88 -14.50
N TYR A 104 15.38 11.08 -14.25
CA TYR A 104 15.04 10.58 -12.93
C TYR A 104 16.01 9.46 -12.49
N GLN A 105 16.39 9.51 -11.23
CA GLN A 105 17.20 8.45 -10.63
C GLN A 105 16.34 7.23 -10.32
N ASN A 106 16.98 6.05 -10.34
CA ASN A 106 16.36 4.79 -9.95
C ASN A 106 15.91 4.77 -8.49
N VAL A 107 16.56 5.52 -7.61
CA VAL A 107 16.20 5.58 -6.19
C VAL A 107 15.40 6.84 -5.90
N GLU A 108 14.26 6.66 -5.24
CA GLU A 108 13.39 7.74 -4.75
C GLU A 108 12.85 7.40 -3.37
N ALA A 109 12.26 8.39 -2.70
CA ALA A 109 11.43 8.18 -1.53
C ALA A 109 9.96 8.05 -1.96
N LYS A 110 9.19 7.25 -1.23
CA LYS A 110 7.73 7.15 -1.39
C LYS A 110 7.05 7.29 -0.04
N PHE A 111 5.91 7.96 0.02
CA PHE A 111 5.05 7.91 1.20
C PHE A 111 3.59 7.84 0.80
N GLN A 112 2.77 7.29 1.71
CA GLN A 112 1.34 7.22 1.57
C GLN A 112 0.68 7.70 2.86
N VAL A 113 -0.24 8.66 2.72
CA VAL A 113 -1.13 9.12 3.80
C VAL A 113 -2.54 8.75 3.38
N SER A 114 -3.33 8.16 4.27
CA SER A 114 -4.67 7.69 3.94
C SER A 114 -5.58 7.74 5.15
N LEU A 115 -6.55 8.64 5.08
CA LEU A 115 -7.48 8.92 6.17
C LEU A 115 -8.92 8.82 5.67
N LYS A 116 -9.83 8.50 6.56
CA LYS A 116 -11.27 8.59 6.36
C LYS A 116 -11.96 9.16 7.58
N ALA A 117 -13.14 9.73 7.36
CA ALA A 117 -14.03 10.19 8.41
C ALA A 117 -15.46 9.77 8.09
N LYS A 118 -16.17 9.26 9.10
CA LYS A 118 -17.59 8.95 8.99
C LYS A 118 -18.38 10.25 8.98
N ILE A 119 -19.23 10.44 7.98
CA ILE A 119 -20.09 11.64 7.85
C ILE A 119 -21.56 11.34 8.13
N LEU A 120 -21.97 10.07 8.02
CA LEU A 120 -23.29 9.60 8.37
C LEU A 120 -23.18 8.19 8.93
N GLN A 121 -23.78 7.97 10.09
CA GLN A 121 -23.86 6.67 10.74
C GLN A 121 -25.27 6.09 10.59
N ASP A 122 -25.38 4.77 10.55
CA ASP A 122 -26.66 4.05 10.58
C ASP A 122 -27.61 4.40 9.41
N ALA A 123 -27.05 4.85 8.28
CA ALA A 123 -27.74 4.99 7.01
C ALA A 123 -28.37 3.65 6.58
N PHE A 124 -29.67 3.67 6.36
CA PHE A 124 -30.45 2.47 6.00
C PHE A 124 -30.28 1.31 7.02
N GLY A 125 -30.18 1.65 8.30
CA GLY A 125 -30.14 0.70 9.42
C GLY A 125 -28.77 0.62 10.05
N LYS A 126 -27.83 -0.10 9.43
CA LYS A 126 -26.46 -0.32 9.94
C LYS A 126 -25.37 0.11 8.97
N GLY A 127 -25.75 0.83 7.91
CA GLY A 127 -24.81 1.29 6.90
C GLY A 127 -24.15 2.61 7.32
N ASP A 128 -22.90 2.80 6.95
CA ASP A 128 -22.15 4.02 7.26
C ASP A 128 -21.71 4.70 5.96
N VAL A 129 -21.69 6.03 5.94
CA VAL A 129 -21.12 6.84 4.86
C VAL A 129 -19.85 7.51 5.34
N TRP A 130 -18.80 7.37 4.56
CA TRP A 130 -17.47 7.86 4.83
C TRP A 130 -17.00 8.79 3.72
N VAL A 131 -16.26 9.81 4.07
CA VAL A 131 -15.36 10.50 3.15
C VAL A 131 -13.95 10.00 3.41
N ALA A 132 -13.18 9.72 2.37
CA ALA A 132 -11.80 9.30 2.50
C ALA A 132 -10.90 10.08 1.55
N PHE A 133 -9.62 10.15 1.90
CA PHE A 133 -8.59 10.78 1.10
C PHE A 133 -7.31 9.98 1.24
N THR A 134 -6.76 9.54 0.10
CA THR A 134 -5.43 8.93 0.03
C THR A 134 -4.53 9.78 -0.84
N GLU A 135 -3.32 10.05 -0.34
CA GLU A 135 -2.24 10.67 -1.11
C GLU A 135 -1.07 9.71 -1.21
N GLN A 136 -0.55 9.54 -2.43
CA GLN A 136 0.71 8.85 -2.67
C GLN A 136 1.70 9.83 -3.29
N ALA A 137 2.90 9.91 -2.72
CA ALA A 137 3.94 10.80 -3.19
C ALA A 137 5.21 10.05 -3.55
N TYR A 138 5.83 10.42 -4.68
CA TYR A 138 7.03 9.83 -5.24
C TYR A 138 8.08 10.94 -5.40
N TRP A 139 9.09 10.92 -4.54
CA TRP A 139 10.00 12.04 -4.34
C TRP A 139 11.42 11.69 -4.75
N GLN A 140 11.95 12.41 -5.73
CA GLN A 140 13.34 12.30 -6.17
C GLN A 140 14.30 12.99 -5.18
N MET A 141 14.15 12.69 -3.89
CA MET A 141 14.88 13.29 -2.76
C MET A 141 16.40 13.28 -2.94
N TYR A 142 16.94 12.26 -3.60
CA TYR A 142 18.36 12.08 -3.82
C TYR A 142 18.89 12.74 -5.11
N ASN A 143 17.99 13.19 -5.99
CA ASN A 143 18.34 13.74 -7.29
C ASN A 143 18.68 15.24 -7.19
N GLY A 144 19.89 15.52 -6.69
CA GLY A 144 20.41 16.89 -6.58
C GLY A 144 20.50 17.62 -7.93
N LYS A 145 20.73 16.90 -9.03
CA LYS A 145 20.82 17.47 -10.38
C LYS A 145 19.48 18.03 -10.88
N LEU A 146 18.36 17.48 -10.44
CA LEU A 146 17.01 17.97 -10.74
C LEU A 146 16.42 18.85 -9.63
N SER A 147 17.20 19.25 -8.62
CA SER A 147 16.72 19.98 -7.44
C SER A 147 15.68 19.22 -6.61
N ARG A 148 15.80 17.89 -6.55
CA ARG A 148 15.02 17.01 -5.68
C ARG A 148 13.50 17.15 -5.81
N PRO A 149 12.92 17.09 -7.02
CA PRO A 149 11.50 17.35 -7.22
C PRO A 149 10.63 16.17 -6.78
N PHE A 150 9.37 16.42 -6.45
CA PHE A 150 8.36 15.35 -6.53
C PHE A 150 8.21 14.94 -8.00
N ARG A 151 8.47 13.67 -8.28
CA ARG A 151 8.25 13.09 -9.60
C ARG A 151 6.75 12.92 -9.85
N GLU A 152 6.01 12.49 -8.83
CA GLU A 152 4.58 12.26 -8.92
C GLU A 152 3.90 12.43 -7.55
N LEU A 153 2.69 12.98 -7.58
CA LEU A 153 1.74 13.01 -6.47
C LEU A 153 0.43 12.43 -7.00
N ASN A 154 -0.24 11.55 -6.27
CA ASN A 154 -1.57 11.03 -6.64
C ASN A 154 -2.53 11.30 -5.48
N TYR A 155 -3.59 12.05 -5.77
CA TYR A 155 -4.65 12.41 -4.84
C TYR A 155 -5.89 11.58 -5.16
N GLU A 156 -6.44 10.93 -4.14
CA GLU A 156 -7.51 9.95 -4.29
C GLU A 156 -8.61 10.15 -3.23
N PRO A 157 -9.50 11.13 -3.43
CA PRO A 157 -10.71 11.24 -2.60
C PRO A 157 -11.75 10.18 -2.95
N GLU A 158 -12.49 9.75 -1.93
CA GLU A 158 -13.60 8.80 -2.04
C GLU A 158 -14.81 9.22 -1.18
N LEU A 159 -16.00 8.96 -1.70
CA LEU A 159 -17.24 8.89 -0.92
C LEU A 159 -17.68 7.43 -0.87
N ILE A 160 -17.69 6.83 0.31
CA ILE A 160 -17.83 5.38 0.51
C ILE A 160 -19.08 5.11 1.35
N PHE A 161 -19.97 4.28 0.85
CA PHE A 161 -21.02 3.65 1.65
C PHE A 161 -20.60 2.22 1.99
N THR A 162 -20.71 1.84 3.27
CA THR A 162 -20.39 0.50 3.76
C THR A 162 -21.55 -0.09 4.52
N TYR A 163 -21.78 -1.39 4.37
CA TYR A 163 -22.81 -2.12 5.07
C TYR A 163 -22.21 -3.39 5.71
N PRO A 164 -22.23 -3.53 7.05
CA PRO A 164 -21.77 -4.72 7.74
C PRO A 164 -22.56 -5.95 7.33
N MET A 165 -21.86 -7.02 7.00
CA MET A 165 -22.44 -8.32 6.61
C MET A 165 -22.15 -9.33 7.72
N ASN A 166 -23.09 -10.26 7.94
CA ASN A 166 -22.92 -11.36 8.89
C ASN A 166 -23.24 -12.69 8.21
N LEU A 167 -22.53 -12.96 7.10
CA LEU A 167 -22.68 -14.20 6.34
C LEU A 167 -21.41 -15.04 6.51
N SER A 168 -21.59 -16.34 6.76
CA SER A 168 -20.48 -17.28 6.93
C SER A 168 -20.77 -18.62 6.26
N ALA A 169 -19.75 -19.20 5.64
CA ALA A 169 -19.75 -20.56 5.13
C ALA A 169 -18.44 -21.25 5.55
N GLY A 170 -18.51 -22.06 6.62
CA GLY A 170 -17.32 -22.63 7.26
C GLY A 170 -16.36 -21.54 7.73
N ASN A 171 -15.10 -21.61 7.29
CA ASN A 171 -14.06 -20.64 7.66
C ASN A 171 -14.07 -19.36 6.82
N PHE A 172 -14.96 -19.25 5.83
CA PHE A 172 -15.12 -18.07 5.00
C PHE A 172 -16.24 -17.18 5.56
N LYS A 173 -15.94 -15.90 5.80
CA LYS A 173 -16.89 -14.90 6.31
C LYS A 173 -16.93 -13.70 5.36
N VAL A 174 -18.14 -13.24 5.05
CA VAL A 174 -18.37 -11.94 4.40
C VAL A 174 -18.63 -10.92 5.50
N LYS A 175 -17.71 -9.96 5.66
CA LYS A 175 -17.72 -8.99 6.75
C LYS A 175 -18.37 -7.67 6.37
N MET A 176 -18.21 -7.24 5.13
CA MET A 176 -18.72 -5.95 4.67
C MET A 176 -18.93 -5.97 3.16
N ALA A 177 -20.00 -5.33 2.71
CA ALA A 177 -20.17 -4.91 1.32
C ALA A 177 -20.19 -3.37 1.28
N GLY A 178 -19.77 -2.78 0.18
CA GLY A 178 -19.78 -1.32 0.05
C GLY A 178 -19.77 -0.83 -1.38
N LEU A 179 -20.09 0.44 -1.54
CA LEU A 179 -20.05 1.17 -2.80
C LEU A 179 -19.22 2.43 -2.59
N SER A 180 -18.44 2.83 -3.59
CA SER A 180 -17.65 4.07 -3.53
C SER A 180 -17.72 4.84 -4.84
N ILE A 181 -17.84 6.16 -4.73
CA ILE A 181 -17.52 7.09 -5.81
C ILE A 181 -16.12 7.62 -5.53
N ASN A 182 -15.23 7.41 -6.49
CA ASN A 182 -13.83 7.73 -6.37
C ASN A 182 -13.40 8.66 -7.49
N HIS A 183 -12.60 9.65 -7.14
CA HIS A 183 -11.78 10.40 -8.08
C HIS A 183 -10.32 10.11 -7.77
N GLN A 184 -9.50 10.00 -8.81
CA GLN A 184 -8.05 9.94 -8.62
C GLN A 184 -7.39 10.81 -9.70
N SER A 185 -6.50 11.69 -9.29
CA SER A 185 -5.72 12.51 -10.22
C SER A 185 -4.34 12.80 -9.66
N ASN A 186 -3.43 13.25 -10.52
CA ASN A 186 -2.10 13.65 -10.09
C ASN A 186 -1.92 15.16 -9.90
N GLY A 187 -2.99 15.95 -10.12
CA GLY A 187 -2.99 17.40 -9.97
C GLY A 187 -2.01 18.13 -10.89
N LYS A 188 -1.58 17.51 -11.99
CA LYS A 188 -0.69 18.11 -12.98
C LYS A 188 -1.47 18.67 -14.16
N GLU A 189 -0.82 19.54 -14.92
CA GLU A 189 -1.40 20.16 -16.10
C GLU A 189 -1.02 19.44 -17.40
N ALA A 190 -1.86 19.65 -18.43
CA ALA A 190 -1.58 19.35 -19.84
C ALA A 190 -0.88 17.99 -20.07
N ALA A 191 0.37 18.01 -20.53
CA ALA A 191 1.17 16.84 -20.91
C ALA A 191 1.31 15.79 -19.80
N LEU A 192 1.38 16.26 -18.56
CA LEU A 192 1.59 15.40 -17.39
C LEU A 192 0.30 15.12 -16.62
N SER A 193 -0.83 15.73 -17.02
CA SER A 193 -2.13 15.51 -16.38
C SER A 193 -2.54 14.06 -16.51
N ARG A 194 -2.94 13.44 -15.41
CA ARG A 194 -3.56 12.12 -15.36
C ARG A 194 -4.71 12.17 -14.38
N SER A 195 -5.87 11.68 -14.80
CA SER A 195 -7.06 11.62 -13.97
C SER A 195 -8.06 10.59 -14.47
N TRP A 196 -8.90 10.13 -13.56
CA TRP A 196 -10.04 9.28 -13.86
C TRP A 196 -11.01 9.26 -12.68
N ASN A 197 -12.27 8.96 -13.00
CA ASN A 197 -13.33 8.79 -12.02
C ASN A 197 -13.83 7.34 -12.06
N ARG A 198 -14.21 6.78 -10.90
CA ARG A 198 -14.64 5.38 -10.77
C ARG A 198 -15.86 5.22 -9.86
N PHE A 199 -16.77 4.35 -10.27
CA PHE A 199 -17.72 3.70 -9.37
C PHE A 199 -17.14 2.37 -8.93
N ILE A 200 -17.06 2.12 -7.63
CA ILE A 200 -16.37 0.96 -7.05
C ILE A 200 -17.34 0.14 -6.20
N LEU A 201 -17.45 -1.16 -6.49
CA LEU A 201 -18.02 -2.15 -5.60
C LEU A 201 -16.91 -2.73 -4.71
N MET A 202 -17.12 -2.73 -3.40
CA MET A 202 -16.15 -3.15 -2.40
C MET A 202 -16.69 -4.32 -1.58
N GLY A 203 -15.82 -5.26 -1.25
CA GLY A 203 -16.12 -6.36 -0.35
C GLY A 203 -14.95 -6.64 0.58
N VAL A 204 -15.24 -6.87 1.86
CA VAL A 204 -14.27 -7.33 2.86
C VAL A 204 -14.66 -8.72 3.31
N PHE A 205 -13.69 -9.63 3.21
CA PHE A 205 -13.86 -11.04 3.50
C PHE A 205 -12.77 -11.50 4.45
N GLN A 206 -13.06 -12.55 5.19
CA GLN A 206 -12.11 -13.22 6.04
C GLN A 206 -12.11 -14.70 5.70
N TRP A 207 -10.92 -15.29 5.58
CA TRP A 207 -10.74 -16.73 5.48
C TRP A 207 -9.69 -17.19 6.48
N ASN A 208 -10.12 -17.88 7.54
CA ASN A 208 -9.27 -18.15 8.71
C ASN A 208 -8.69 -16.83 9.28
N SER A 209 -7.36 -16.69 9.26
CA SER A 209 -6.61 -15.51 9.66
C SER A 209 -6.27 -14.57 8.50
N ALA A 210 -6.62 -14.93 7.26
CA ALA A 210 -6.39 -14.08 6.09
C ALA A 210 -7.55 -13.09 5.93
N LEU A 211 -7.21 -11.82 5.71
CA LEU A 211 -8.15 -10.77 5.35
C LEU A 211 -8.04 -10.50 3.86
N MET A 212 -9.18 -10.34 3.21
CA MET A 212 -9.24 -10.06 1.78
C MET A 212 -10.13 -8.85 1.52
N ASN A 213 -9.60 -7.87 0.81
CA ASN A 213 -10.35 -6.75 0.27
C ASN A 213 -10.46 -6.90 -1.24
N VAL A 214 -11.68 -6.91 -1.76
CA VAL A 214 -11.94 -6.95 -3.19
C VAL A 214 -12.56 -5.62 -3.59
N ARG A 215 -12.02 -5.00 -4.63
CA ARG A 215 -12.57 -3.80 -5.25
C ARG A 215 -12.76 -4.08 -6.73
N LEU A 216 -13.97 -3.90 -7.22
CA LEU A 216 -14.32 -3.97 -8.64
C LEU A 216 -14.78 -2.59 -9.06
N TRP A 217 -14.32 -2.07 -10.17
CA TRP A 217 -14.72 -0.73 -10.59
C TRP A 217 -15.08 -0.62 -12.05
N LYS A 218 -15.96 0.34 -12.30
CA LYS A 218 -16.30 0.84 -13.63
C LYS A 218 -15.87 2.30 -13.71
N ARG A 219 -15.08 2.63 -14.72
CA ARG A 219 -14.68 4.01 -15.02
C ARG A 219 -15.90 4.79 -15.52
N PHE A 220 -16.01 6.06 -15.14
CA PHE A 220 -16.97 6.97 -15.79
C PHE A 220 -16.50 7.30 -17.21
N THR A 221 -17.45 7.57 -18.10
CA THR A 221 -17.13 8.04 -19.45
C THR A 221 -16.80 9.53 -19.41
N GLU A 222 -15.67 9.89 -20.00
CA GLU A 222 -15.22 11.27 -20.16
C GLU A 222 -15.22 11.65 -21.66
N ARG A 223 -15.29 12.94 -21.97
CA ARG A 223 -15.17 13.40 -23.37
C ARG A 223 -13.74 13.17 -23.85
N ALA A 224 -13.56 12.71 -25.08
CA ALA A 224 -12.24 12.34 -25.61
C ALA A 224 -11.15 13.42 -25.42
N LYS A 225 -11.49 14.69 -25.63
CA LYS A 225 -10.59 15.83 -25.44
C LYS A 225 -10.19 16.06 -23.97
N GLU A 226 -11.08 15.71 -23.04
CA GLU A 226 -10.90 15.91 -21.60
C GLU A 226 -10.28 14.69 -20.91
N ASP A 227 -10.38 13.51 -21.52
CA ASP A 227 -9.81 12.27 -21.00
C ASP A 227 -8.28 12.35 -21.01
N ASP A 228 -7.67 12.55 -19.84
CA ASP A 228 -6.22 12.67 -19.70
C ASP A 228 -5.46 11.38 -20.07
N ASN A 229 -6.12 10.23 -20.00
CA ASN A 229 -5.53 8.91 -20.16
C ASN A 229 -6.58 7.91 -20.67
N PRO A 230 -6.93 7.99 -21.97
CA PRO A 230 -7.74 6.99 -22.63
C PRO A 230 -7.13 5.61 -22.40
N GLU A 231 -8.01 4.62 -22.28
CA GLU A 231 -7.63 3.23 -22.06
C GLU A 231 -6.87 2.93 -20.76
N ILE A 232 -6.88 3.79 -19.75
CA ILE A 232 -6.25 3.52 -18.43
C ILE A 232 -6.68 2.17 -17.81
N GLU A 233 -7.94 1.79 -18.02
CA GLU A 233 -8.54 0.52 -17.60
C GLU A 233 -7.94 -0.71 -18.31
N ASN A 234 -7.24 -0.53 -19.44
CA ASN A 234 -6.49 -1.61 -20.09
C ASN A 234 -5.14 -1.88 -19.40
N TYR A 235 -4.69 -1.02 -18.49
CA TYR A 235 -3.43 -1.15 -17.77
C TYR A 235 -3.62 -1.30 -16.25
N ILE A 236 -4.18 -0.29 -15.58
CA ILE A 236 -4.47 -0.36 -14.13
C ILE A 236 -5.54 -1.40 -13.85
N GLY A 237 -6.50 -1.50 -14.76
CA GLY A 237 -7.49 -2.56 -14.77
C GLY A 237 -8.85 -2.17 -14.23
N ARG A 238 -9.59 -3.19 -13.77
CA ARG A 238 -11.00 -3.10 -13.31
C ARG A 238 -11.23 -3.77 -11.96
N MET A 239 -10.17 -4.33 -11.39
CA MET A 239 -10.22 -5.14 -10.19
C MET A 239 -8.94 -4.96 -9.39
N GLU A 240 -9.09 -4.84 -8.07
CA GLU A 240 -8.03 -4.97 -7.09
C GLU A 240 -8.41 -6.04 -6.07
N LEU A 241 -7.47 -6.93 -5.79
CA LEU A 241 -7.51 -7.88 -4.69
C LEU A 241 -6.35 -7.56 -3.76
N GLY A 242 -6.67 -7.18 -2.53
CA GLY A 242 -5.71 -7.13 -1.44
C GLY A 242 -5.90 -8.31 -0.51
N ILE A 243 -4.81 -8.89 -0.03
CA ILE A 243 -4.78 -9.94 0.97
C ILE A 243 -3.79 -9.53 2.06
N ILE A 244 -4.20 -9.63 3.32
CA ILE A 244 -3.34 -9.47 4.49
C ILE A 244 -3.34 -10.79 5.26
N TYR A 245 -2.15 -11.33 5.50
CA TYR A 245 -1.97 -12.60 6.19
C TYR A 245 -0.97 -12.43 7.35
N PRO A 246 -1.47 -12.30 8.59
CA PRO A 246 -0.65 -12.31 9.79
C PRO A 246 -0.13 -13.71 10.09
N PHE A 247 1.19 -13.83 10.29
CA PHE A 247 1.85 -15.07 10.65
C PHE A 247 2.96 -14.83 11.67
N ARG A 248 2.76 -15.32 12.89
CA ARG A 248 3.66 -15.04 14.03
C ARG A 248 3.74 -13.54 14.31
N LYS A 249 4.94 -12.99 14.33
CA LYS A 249 5.18 -11.54 14.41
C LYS A 249 5.14 -10.86 13.04
N ASN A 250 5.06 -11.63 11.95
CA ASN A 250 5.12 -11.10 10.60
C ASN A 250 3.71 -10.83 10.08
N VAL A 251 3.61 -9.87 9.17
CA VAL A 251 2.42 -9.70 8.34
C VAL A 251 2.85 -9.68 6.90
N PHE A 252 2.24 -10.56 6.10
CA PHE A 252 2.44 -10.59 4.66
C PHE A 252 1.25 -9.92 3.99
N SER A 253 1.52 -9.07 3.01
CA SER A 253 0.49 -8.43 2.20
C SER A 253 0.67 -8.76 0.72
N LEU A 254 -0.43 -8.99 0.02
CA LEU A 254 -0.46 -9.10 -1.43
C LEU A 254 -1.47 -8.08 -1.95
N ARG A 255 -1.09 -7.33 -2.98
CA ARG A 255 -2.00 -6.46 -3.73
C ARG A 255 -1.87 -6.79 -5.21
N LEU A 256 -2.97 -7.20 -5.81
CA LEU A 256 -3.07 -7.55 -7.21
C LEU A 256 -4.09 -6.62 -7.87
N ARG A 257 -3.69 -5.95 -8.96
CA ARG A 257 -4.63 -5.31 -9.89
C ARG A 257 -4.59 -6.02 -11.24
N ASN A 258 -5.75 -6.16 -11.87
CA ASN A 258 -5.86 -6.81 -13.17
C ASN A 258 -6.88 -6.13 -14.07
N ASN A 259 -6.59 -6.10 -15.38
CA ASN A 259 -7.49 -5.54 -16.38
C ASN A 259 -8.66 -6.44 -16.79
N LEU A 260 -8.65 -7.70 -16.34
CA LEU A 260 -9.64 -8.73 -16.65
C LEU A 260 -9.82 -8.98 -18.16
N ASN A 261 -8.82 -8.63 -18.96
CA ASN A 261 -8.81 -8.91 -20.39
C ASN A 261 -8.13 -10.27 -20.63
N PHE A 262 -8.88 -11.22 -21.21
CA PHE A 262 -8.38 -12.58 -21.47
C PHE A 262 -7.41 -12.65 -22.66
N LYS A 263 -7.45 -11.69 -23.60
CA LYS A 263 -6.57 -11.66 -24.77
C LYS A 263 -5.29 -10.89 -24.49
N ASN A 264 -5.43 -9.67 -23.98
CA ASN A 264 -4.32 -8.76 -23.68
C ASN A 264 -4.29 -8.47 -22.18
N ASN A 265 -3.91 -9.47 -21.38
CA ASN A 265 -3.91 -9.35 -19.93
C ASN A 265 -2.75 -8.46 -19.46
N ARG A 266 -3.08 -7.46 -18.64
CA ARG A 266 -2.12 -6.61 -17.94
C ARG A 266 -2.54 -6.52 -16.48
N GLY A 267 -1.55 -6.34 -15.62
CA GLY A 267 -1.79 -6.21 -14.19
C GLY A 267 -0.58 -5.67 -13.45
N TYR A 268 -0.76 -5.65 -12.14
CA TYR A 268 0.21 -5.18 -11.15
C TYR A 268 0.16 -6.10 -9.95
N LEU A 269 1.29 -6.63 -9.55
CA LEU A 269 1.44 -7.43 -8.33
C LEU A 269 2.39 -6.69 -7.39
N GLU A 270 2.00 -6.57 -6.13
CA GLU A 270 2.81 -6.06 -5.05
C GLU A 270 2.76 -7.02 -3.87
N LEU A 271 3.93 -7.37 -3.39
CA LEU A 271 4.14 -8.19 -2.20
C LEU A 271 4.75 -7.30 -1.13
N GLY A 272 4.24 -7.43 0.09
CA GLY A 272 4.75 -6.72 1.25
C GLY A 272 5.04 -7.69 2.39
N TRP A 273 6.08 -7.37 3.15
CA TRP A 273 6.40 -8.04 4.40
C TRP A 273 6.62 -6.98 5.47
N ILE A 274 5.89 -7.11 6.57
CA ILE A 274 5.89 -6.20 7.69
C ILE A 274 6.39 -6.94 8.92
N TYR A 275 7.35 -6.35 9.62
CA TYR A 275 7.91 -6.90 10.86
C TYR A 275 7.98 -5.83 11.97
N PRO A 276 7.52 -6.12 13.19
CA PRO A 276 7.57 -5.18 14.30
C PRO A 276 9.00 -5.03 14.83
N LEU A 277 9.53 -3.81 14.79
CA LEU A 277 10.82 -3.46 15.39
C LEU A 277 10.67 -3.03 16.84
N SER A 278 9.60 -2.29 17.16
CA SER A 278 9.22 -1.89 18.51
C SER A 278 7.68 -1.95 18.67
N HIS A 279 7.15 -1.40 19.76
CA HIS A 279 5.71 -1.33 20.00
C HIS A 279 4.96 -0.63 18.84
N ASP A 280 5.45 0.55 18.42
CA ASP A 280 4.77 1.39 17.42
C ASP A 280 5.44 1.39 16.05
N LEU A 281 6.69 0.95 15.96
CA LEU A 281 7.46 0.97 14.71
C LEU A 281 7.52 -0.41 14.06
N ARG A 282 7.12 -0.48 12.78
CA ARG A 282 7.27 -1.67 11.94
C ARG A 282 8.10 -1.36 10.71
N ILE A 283 9.02 -2.25 10.35
CA ILE A 283 9.69 -2.23 9.04
C ILE A 283 8.76 -2.84 8.00
N LEU A 284 8.77 -2.26 6.80
CA LEU A 284 8.00 -2.68 5.65
C LEU A 284 8.96 -2.89 4.47
N LEU A 285 9.05 -4.12 3.98
CA LEU A 285 9.66 -4.42 2.69
C LEU A 285 8.57 -4.57 1.64
N GLN A 286 8.75 -3.96 0.47
CA GLN A 286 7.84 -4.14 -0.68
C GLN A 286 8.61 -4.54 -1.92
N ALA A 287 8.00 -5.42 -2.72
CA ALA A 287 8.44 -5.72 -4.07
C ALA A 287 7.22 -5.70 -4.99
N SER A 288 7.30 -4.99 -6.10
CA SER A 288 6.20 -4.95 -7.06
C SER A 288 6.65 -5.03 -8.51
N HIS A 289 5.75 -5.52 -9.35
CA HIS A 289 5.96 -5.69 -10.78
C HIS A 289 4.66 -5.51 -11.55
N GLY A 290 4.70 -4.72 -12.62
CA GLY A 290 3.57 -4.54 -13.52
C GLY A 290 3.37 -3.08 -13.93
N TYR A 291 2.11 -2.75 -14.26
CA TYR A 291 1.71 -1.43 -14.76
C TYR A 291 1.05 -0.57 -13.68
N GLY A 292 1.16 0.75 -13.82
CA GLY A 292 0.39 1.71 -13.03
C GLY A 292 0.69 1.75 -11.54
N ASP A 293 1.95 1.57 -11.18
CA ASP A 293 2.45 1.84 -9.84
C ASP A 293 2.09 3.27 -9.35
N SER A 294 2.04 4.23 -10.27
CA SER A 294 1.48 5.58 -10.08
C SER A 294 0.62 5.96 -11.30
N LEU A 295 -0.15 7.04 -11.23
CA LEU A 295 -0.95 7.49 -12.38
C LEU A 295 -0.09 7.90 -13.58
N ILE A 296 1.03 8.60 -13.37
CA ILE A 296 1.92 8.97 -14.48
C ILE A 296 2.58 7.75 -15.13
N ASP A 297 2.74 6.66 -14.37
CA ASP A 297 3.28 5.37 -14.83
C ASP A 297 2.19 4.39 -15.30
N TYR A 298 0.93 4.82 -15.49
CA TYR A 298 -0.21 3.91 -15.75
C TYR A 298 0.03 2.95 -16.92
N ASN A 299 0.62 3.42 -18.01
CA ASN A 299 0.89 2.66 -19.23
C ASN A 299 2.33 2.14 -19.31
N TYR A 300 3.06 2.15 -18.19
CA TYR A 300 4.47 1.80 -18.15
C TYR A 300 4.76 0.63 -17.18
N LYS A 301 5.53 -0.35 -17.65
CA LYS A 301 5.81 -1.58 -16.89
C LYS A 301 7.12 -1.45 -16.11
N GLN A 302 7.07 -1.65 -14.81
CA GLN A 302 8.22 -1.49 -13.90
C GLN A 302 8.38 -2.66 -12.94
N THR A 303 9.59 -2.82 -12.41
CA THR A 303 9.90 -3.66 -11.25
C THR A 303 10.49 -2.76 -10.17
N LEU A 304 9.99 -2.90 -8.95
CA LEU A 304 10.18 -1.93 -7.89
C LEU A 304 10.47 -2.67 -6.59
N PHE A 305 11.42 -2.14 -5.81
CA PHE A 305 11.76 -2.66 -4.49
C PHE A 305 11.78 -1.52 -3.50
N GLY A 306 11.30 -1.77 -2.29
CA GLY A 306 11.06 -0.75 -1.29
C GLY A 306 11.42 -1.20 0.11
N ILE A 307 12.06 -0.30 0.86
CA ILE A 307 12.32 -0.45 2.29
C ILE A 307 11.78 0.78 2.99
N GLY A 308 10.85 0.57 3.91
CA GLY A 308 10.15 1.63 4.62
C GLY A 308 9.73 1.24 6.02
N PHE A 309 8.96 2.15 6.60
CA PHE A 309 8.41 2.04 7.92
C PHE A 309 6.92 2.35 7.87
N THR A 310 6.15 1.62 8.67
CA THR A 310 4.73 1.85 8.83
C THR A 310 4.38 1.92 10.31
N PHE A 311 3.39 2.74 10.61
CA PHE A 311 2.83 2.92 11.96
C PHE A 311 1.53 2.13 12.13
N LEU A 312 1.22 1.25 11.16
CA LEU A 312 0.01 0.44 11.16
C LEU A 312 -0.12 -0.35 12.46
N SER A 313 -1.17 -0.07 13.25
CA SER A 313 -1.57 -0.92 14.36
C SER A 313 -2.43 -2.06 13.81
N LEU A 314 -1.81 -3.21 13.50
CA LEU A 314 -2.53 -4.46 13.23
C LEU A 314 -2.84 -5.21 14.51
#